data_AF-A0A151EHL3-F1
#
_entry.id   AF-A0A151EHL3-F1
#
_cell.length_a   1.000
_cell.length_b   1.000
_cell.length_c   1.000
_cell.angle_alpha   90.00
_cell.angle_beta   90.00
_cell.angle_gamma   90.00
#
_symmetry.space_group_name_H-M   'P 1'
#
loop_
_entity.id
_entity.type
_entity.pdbx_description
1 polymer ?
#
loop_
_entity_poly.entity_id
_entity_poly.type
_entity_poly.pdbx_seq_one_letter_code
_entity_poly.pdbx_strand_id
1 'polypeptide(L)' 'MNELGENILEVMEASTLGKMSIHVLKKQSKDLSINLDTLSRKDLRTLIQRLEDILPFFLGEESKEVLAKMRKIETTAER' A
#
# COMPACT_ATOMS: atom_id res chain seq x y z
N MET A 1 -10.17 11.37 0.64
CA MET A 1 -9.64 10.08 0.22
C MET A 1 -10.78 9.10 -0.03
N ASN A 2 -10.59 8.12 -0.93
CA ASN A 2 -11.56 7.04 -1.10
C ASN A 2 -11.23 5.86 -0.17
N GLU A 3 -12.18 4.94 -0.01
CA GLU A 3 -12.05 3.81 0.92
C GLU A 3 -10.79 2.96 0.68
N LEU A 4 -10.40 2.73 -0.58
CA LEU A 4 -9.18 2.01 -0.91
C LEU A 4 -7.91 2.74 -0.43
N GLY A 5 -7.85 4.07 -0.62
CA GLY A 5 -6.75 4.88 -0.13
C GLY A 5 -6.64 4.84 1.40
N GLU A 6 -7.78 4.98 2.09
CA GLU A 6 -7.84 4.96 3.56
C GLU A 6 -7.38 3.61 4.13
N ASN A 7 -7.95 2.50 3.64
CA ASN A 7 -7.60 1.15 4.07
C ASN A 7 -6.11 0.84 3.89
N ILE A 8 -5.50 1.33 2.81
CA ILE A 8 -4.07 1.12 2.54
C ILE A 8 -3.20 1.97 3.46
N LEU A 9 -3.60 3.21 3.75
CA LEU A 9 -2.89 4.02 4.75
C LEU A 9 -2.92 3.35 6.12
N GLU A 10 -4.07 2.80 6.55
CA GLU A 10 -4.19 2.10 7.82
C GLU A 10 -3.28 0.87 7.89
N VAL A 11 -3.27 0.03 6.85
CA VAL A 11 -2.39 -1.14 6.79
C VAL A 11 -0.92 -0.73 6.87
N MET A 12 -0.54 0.34 6.18
CA MET A 12 0.83 0.83 6.19
C MET A 12 1.19 1.42 7.57
N GLU A 13 0.35 2.25 8.17
CA GLU A 13 0.61 2.86 9.49
C GLU A 13 0.63 1.81 10.62
N ALA A 14 -0.07 0.70 10.47
CA ALA A 14 -0.06 -0.41 11.43
C ALA A 14 1.23 -1.25 11.40
N SER A 15 2.11 -1.08 10.40
CA SER A 15 3.40 -1.77 10.35
C SER A 15 4.40 -1.24 11.39
N THR A 16 5.49 -1.97 11.62
CA THR A 16 6.56 -1.51 12.53
C THR A 16 7.22 -0.20 12.12
N LEU A 17 7.13 0.19 10.84
CA LEU A 17 7.57 1.50 10.36
C LEU A 17 6.65 2.65 10.78
N GLY A 18 5.42 2.36 11.19
CA GLY A 18 4.45 3.38 11.59
C GLY A 18 4.29 4.46 10.52
N LYS A 19 4.36 5.74 10.93
CA LYS A 19 4.24 6.89 10.02
C LYS A 19 5.28 6.94 8.90
N MET A 20 6.44 6.29 9.05
CA MET A 20 7.46 6.25 7.99
C MET A 20 7.00 5.44 6.77
N SER A 21 6.18 4.40 6.96
CA SER A 21 5.62 3.63 5.85
C SER A 21 4.73 4.49 4.95
N ILE A 22 4.02 5.47 5.54
CA ILE A 22 3.18 6.43 4.81
C ILE A 22 4.03 7.31 3.88
N HIS A 23 5.22 7.71 4.32
CA HIS A 23 6.14 8.45 3.47
C HIS A 23 6.65 7.60 2.29
N VAL A 24 6.96 6.32 2.54
CA VAL A 24 7.34 5.37 1.47
C VAL A 24 6.20 5.20 0.47
N LEU A 25 4.98 4.96 0.96
CA LEU A 25 3.78 4.82 0.15
C LEU A 25 3.53 6.06 -0.72
N LYS A 26 3.54 7.25 -0.11
CA LYS A 26 3.32 8.53 -0.82
C LYS A 26 4.39 8.78 -1.88
N LYS A 27 5.65 8.47 -1.57
CA LYS A 27 6.75 8.57 -2.55
C LYS A 27 6.50 7.64 -3.73
N GLN A 28 6.22 6.36 -3.49
CA GLN A 28 5.98 5.40 -4.58
C GLN A 28 4.73 5.73 -5.40
N SER A 29 3.66 6.19 -4.74
CA SER A 29 2.45 6.63 -5.43
C SER A 29 2.73 7.82 -6.34
N LYS A 30 3.51 8.79 -5.87
CA LYS A 30 3.93 9.94 -6.68
C LYS A 30 4.82 9.53 -7.85
N ASP A 31 5.79 8.65 -7.63
CA ASP A 31 6.68 8.14 -8.68
C ASP A 31 5.89 7.38 -9.78
N LEU A 32 4.78 6.75 -9.41
CA LEU A 32 3.86 6.07 -10.33
C LEU A 32 2.73 6.95 -10.88
N SER A 33 2.67 8.24 -10.51
CA SER A 33 1.55 9.14 -10.83
C SER A 33 0.18 8.62 -10.36
N ILE A 34 0.15 7.88 -9.25
CA ILE A 34 -1.05 7.35 -8.60
C ILE A 34 -1.54 8.33 -7.54
N ASN A 35 -2.82 8.68 -7.60
CA ASN A 35 -3.47 9.50 -6.57
C ASN A 35 -4.16 8.59 -5.53
N LEU A 36 -3.70 8.65 -4.28
CA LEU A 36 -4.29 7.91 -3.16
C LEU A 36 -5.72 8.36 -2.83
N ASP A 37 -6.09 9.61 -3.15
CA ASP A 37 -7.45 10.09 -2.90
C ASP A 37 -8.50 9.50 -3.84
N THR A 38 -8.09 9.06 -5.02
CA THR A 38 -8.95 8.51 -6.08
C THR A 38 -8.41 7.15 -6.54
N LEU A 39 -7.92 6.35 -5.60
CA LEU A 39 -7.20 5.11 -5.89
C LEU A 39 -8.12 4.10 -6.58
N SER A 40 -7.78 3.67 -7.80
CA SER A 40 -8.47 2.55 -8.44
C SER A 40 -7.82 1.21 -8.07
N ARG A 41 -8.50 0.09 -8.31
CA ARG A 41 -7.91 -1.23 -8.06
C ARG A 41 -6.71 -1.53 -8.95
N LYS A 42 -6.74 -1.04 -10.20
CA LYS A 42 -5.61 -1.18 -11.12
C LYS A 42 -4.38 -0.44 -10.57
N ASP A 43 -4.60 0.75 -10.01
CA ASP A 43 -3.55 1.53 -9.38
C ASP A 43 -3.04 0.84 -8.11
N LEU A 44 -3.95 0.35 -7.26
CA LEU A 44 -3.59 -0.42 -6.07
C LEU A 44 -2.76 -1.67 -6.43
N ARG A 45 -3.15 -2.43 -7.45
CA ARG A 45 -2.39 -3.58 -7.92
C ARG A 45 -0.98 -3.19 -8.39
N THR A 46 -0.87 -2.10 -9.13
CA THR A 46 0.42 -1.56 -9.61
C THR A 46 1.29 -1.11 -8.42
N LEU A 47 0.68 -0.47 -7.42
CA LEU A 47 1.36 0.00 -6.22
C LEU A 47 1.84 -1.17 -5.35
N ILE A 48 1.03 -2.22 -5.20
CA ILE A 48 1.43 -3.46 -4.50
C ILE A 48 2.65 -4.06 -5.18
N GLN A 49 2.63 -4.23 -6.51
CA GLN A 49 3.78 -4.76 -7.26
C GLN A 49 5.04 -3.94 -7.03
N ARG A 50 4.93 -2.61 -7.02
CA ARG A 50 6.07 -1.73 -6.73
C ARG A 50 6.58 -1.88 -5.30
N LEU A 51 5.69 -2.09 -4.34
CA LEU A 51 6.03 -2.24 -2.92
C LEU A 51 6.62 -3.60 -2.59
N GLU A 52 6.37 -4.63 -3.40
CA GLU A 52 7.03 -5.94 -3.29
C GLU A 52 8.55 -5.83 -3.40
N ASP A 53 9.03 -4.94 -4.26
CA ASP A 53 10.46 -4.69 -4.41
C ASP A 53 11.02 -3.81 -3.29
N ILE A 54 10.21 -2.94 -2.70
CA ILE A 54 10.70 -1.84 -1.85
C ILE A 54 10.56 -2.14 -0.37
N LEU A 55 9.40 -2.65 0.06
CA LEU A 55 9.11 -2.87 1.48
C LEU A 55 10.07 -3.86 2.16
N PRO A 56 10.59 -4.93 1.52
CA PRO A 56 11.55 -5.81 2.17
C PRO A 56 12.80 -5.10 2.70
N PHE A 57 13.23 -4.00 2.07
CA PHE A 57 14.38 -3.23 2.54
C PHE A 57 14.12 -2.47 3.84
N PHE A 58 12.86 -2.19 4.16
CA PHE A 58 12.48 -1.43 5.35
C PHE A 58 11.85 -2.31 6.45
N LEU A 59 11.11 -3.34 6.06
CA LEU A 59 10.31 -4.20 6.95
C LEU A 59 10.85 -5.64 7.04
N GLY A 60 11.82 -6.03 6.22
CA GLY A 60 12.29 -7.42 6.16
C GLY A 60 11.14 -8.39 5.90
N GLU A 61 11.01 -9.41 6.74
CA GLU A 61 9.97 -10.45 6.62
C GLU A 61 8.54 -9.92 6.85
N GLU A 62 8.36 -8.86 7.65
CA GLU A 62 7.03 -8.26 7.90
C GLU A 62 6.42 -7.67 6.62
N SER A 63 7.25 -7.31 5.64
CA SER A 63 6.78 -6.82 4.34
C SER A 63 5.76 -7.77 3.71
N LYS A 64 5.94 -9.09 3.86
CA LYS A 64 5.02 -10.11 3.33
C LYS A 64 3.63 -10.01 3.94
N GLU A 65 3.53 -9.74 5.24
CA GLU A 65 2.24 -9.58 5.93
C GLU A 65 1.52 -8.29 5.49
N VAL A 66 2.26 -7.18 5.41
CA VAL A 66 1.72 -5.90 4.92
C VAL A 66 1.18 -6.05 3.50
N LEU A 67 1.97 -6.65 2.61
CA LEU A 67 1.58 -6.89 1.22
C LEU A 67 0.37 -7.84 1.12
N ALA A 68 0.30 -8.87 1.96
CA ALA A 68 -0.86 -9.77 2.02
C ALA A 68 -2.14 -9.03 2.43
N LYS A 69 -2.07 -8.14 3.43
CA LYS A 69 -3.20 -7.28 3.84
C LYS A 69 -3.65 -6.35 2.72
N MET A 70 -2.70 -5.71 2.03
CA MET A 70 -3.01 -4.86 0.87
C MET A 70 -3.67 -5.65 -0.28
N ARG A 71 -3.19 -6.86 -0.57
CA ARG A 71 -3.79 -7.76 -1.57
C ARG A 71 -5.21 -8.17 -1.18
N LYS A 72 -5.47 -8.41 0.11
CA LYS A 72 -6.83 -8.70 0.60
C LYS A 72 -7.79 -7.53 0.38
N ILE A 73 -7.33 -6.28 0.56
CA ILE A 73 -8.14 -5.09 0.26
C ILE A 73 -8.48 -5.03 -1.23
N GLU A 74 -7.51 -5.33 -2.10
CA GLU A 74 -7.70 -5.35 -3.56
C GLU A 74 -8.79 -6.33 -4.01
N THR A 75 -8.94 -7.48 -3.33
CA THR A 75 -9.93 -8.52 -3.67
C THR A 75 -11.27 -8.36 -2.94
N THR A 76 -11.31 -7.83 -1.71
CA THR A 76 -12.51 -7.92 -0.84
C THR A 76 -13.68 -7.03 -1.30
N ALA A 77 -13.41 -5.90 -1.94
CA ALA A 77 -14.47 -4.99 -2.37
C ALA A 77 -15.33 -5.53 -3.56
N GLU A 78 -15.15 -6.77 -4.02
CA GLU A 78 -15.97 -7.41 -5.08
C GLU A 78 -17.27 -8.06 -4.58
N ARG A 79 -17.63 -7.90 -3.30
CA ARG A 79 -18.88 -8.42 -2.74
C ARG A 79 -19.87 -7.33 -2.38
#